data_AF-A0AAV4R2J9-F1
#
_entry.id   AF-A0AAV4R2J9-F1
#
_cell.length_a   1.000
_cell.length_b   1.000
_cell.length_c   1.000
_cell.angle_alpha   90.00
_cell.angle_beta   90.00
_cell.angle_gamma   90.00
#
_symmetry.space_group_name_H-M   'P 1'
#
loop_
_entity.id
_entity.type
_entity.pdbx_description
1 polymer ?
#
loop_
_entity_poly.entity_id
_entity_poly.type
_entity_poly.pdbx_seq_one_letter_code
_entity_poly.pdbx_strand_id
1 'polypeptide(L)'
;MSPSKIDVEIRCLSPKNGGSEFLMEYFLKALYETLTKKTDFELIHSYLALFLQIHFEIAVNYPAVMEVLEELSKDKSWDRIQEMINYYLCASNYIRGAVI
;
A
#
# COMPACT_ATOMS: atom_id res chain seq x y z
N MET A 1 -16.96 -3.27 -0.41
CA MET A 1 -16.94 -4.61 0.23
C MET A 1 -16.68 -4.42 1.72
N SER A 2 -17.11 -5.34 2.58
CA SER A 2 -16.72 -5.25 4.00
C SER A 2 -15.23 -5.58 4.16
N PRO A 3 -14.53 -5.02 5.17
CA PRO A 3 -13.12 -5.32 5.41
C PRO A 3 -12.84 -6.83 5.52
N SER A 4 -13.72 -7.59 6.16
CA SER A 4 -13.60 -9.05 6.27
C SER A 4 -13.64 -9.78 4.93
N LYS A 5 -14.47 -9.31 3.98
CA LYS A 5 -14.49 -9.91 2.63
C LYS A 5 -13.20 -9.61 1.87
N ILE A 6 -12.67 -8.40 2.01
CA ILE A 6 -11.42 -8.00 1.37
C ILE A 6 -10.24 -8.82 1.92
N ASP A 7 -10.17 -9.04 3.23
CA ASP A 7 -9.14 -9.88 3.85
C ASP A 7 -9.16 -11.32 3.27
N VAL A 8 -10.36 -11.90 3.10
CA VAL A 8 -10.52 -13.22 2.48
C VAL A 8 -10.01 -13.22 1.04
N GLU A 9 -10.42 -12.25 0.21
CA GLU A 9 -9.97 -12.17 -1.18
C GLU A 9 -8.44 -12.03 -1.28
N ILE A 10 -7.83 -11.15 -0.47
CA ILE A 10 -6.37 -10.95 -0.47
C ILE A 10 -5.65 -12.23 -0.06
N ARG A 11 -6.14 -12.97 0.94
CA ARG A 11 -5.56 -14.27 1.33
C ARG A 11 -5.63 -15.31 0.21
N CYS A 12 -6.66 -15.26 -0.63
CA CYS A 12 -6.87 -16.20 -1.73
C CYS A 12 -6.06 -15.89 -2.99
N LEU A 13 -5.28 -14.81 -3.03
CA LEU A 13 -4.47 -14.46 -4.22
C LEU A 13 -3.36 -15.47 -4.52
N SER A 14 -2.78 -16.12 -3.50
CA SER A 14 -1.62 -16.99 -3.72
C SER A 14 -2.00 -18.37 -4.24
N PRO A 15 -1.07 -19.05 -4.95
CA PRO A 15 -1.25 -20.44 -5.36
C PRO A 15 -1.56 -21.40 -4.21
N LYS A 16 -1.10 -21.12 -2.98
CA LYS A 16 -1.38 -21.98 -1.80
C LYS A 16 -2.86 -21.94 -1.39
N ASN A 17 -3.57 -20.88 -1.73
CA ASN A 17 -4.94 -20.63 -1.30
C ASN A 17 -5.96 -20.65 -2.46
N GLY A 18 -5.57 -21.25 -3.59
CA GLY A 18 -6.44 -21.42 -4.77
C GLY A 18 -6.32 -20.30 -5.82
N GLY A 19 -5.41 -19.34 -5.62
CA GLY A 19 -5.08 -18.30 -6.59
C GLY A 19 -3.94 -18.68 -7.52
N SER A 20 -3.20 -17.70 -8.02
CA SER A 20 -2.05 -17.88 -8.91
C SER A 20 -1.03 -16.76 -8.75
N GLU A 21 0.19 -17.01 -9.21
CA GLU A 21 1.24 -15.99 -9.31
C GLU A 21 0.80 -14.78 -10.15
N PHE A 22 0.05 -15.03 -11.22
CA PHE A 22 -0.52 -13.98 -12.06
C PHE A 22 -1.54 -13.13 -11.31
N LEU A 23 -2.38 -13.72 -10.45
CA LEU A 23 -3.34 -12.95 -9.66
C LEU A 23 -2.64 -12.02 -8.66
N MET A 24 -1.56 -12.49 -8.02
CA MET A 24 -0.74 -11.64 -7.17
C MET A 24 -0.10 -10.49 -7.97
N GLU A 25 0.46 -10.79 -9.14
CA GLU A 25 1.06 -9.79 -10.02
C GLU A 25 0.04 -8.75 -10.48
N TYR A 26 -1.12 -9.17 -11.00
CA TYR A 26 -2.17 -8.27 -11.46
C TYR A 26 -2.76 -7.42 -10.34
N PHE A 27 -2.90 -8.00 -9.14
CA PHE A 27 -3.32 -7.25 -7.96
C PHE A 27 -2.33 -6.12 -7.64
N LEU A 28 -1.03 -6.40 -7.60
CA LEU A 28 -0.01 -5.38 -7.35
C LEU A 28 0.05 -4.33 -8.46
N LYS A 29 -0.09 -4.73 -9.74
CA LYS A 29 -0.19 -3.80 -10.86
C LYS A 29 -1.39 -2.86 -10.72
N ALA A 30 -2.54 -3.38 -10.27
CA ALA A 30 -3.71 -2.55 -10.00
C ALA A 30 -3.47 -1.55 -8.86
N LEU A 31 -2.75 -1.97 -7.80
CA LEU A 31 -2.35 -1.05 -6.72
C LEU A 31 -1.42 0.05 -7.25
N TYR A 32 -0.42 -0.32 -8.04
CA TYR A 32 0.53 0.61 -8.67
C TYR A 32 -0.18 1.65 -9.55
N GLU A 33 -1.06 1.21 -10.46
CA GLU A 33 -1.85 2.09 -11.32
C GLU A 33 -2.84 2.99 -10.56
N THR A 34 -3.24 2.60 -9.35
CA THR A 34 -4.08 3.46 -8.51
C THR A 34 -3.23 4.49 -7.77
N LEU A 35 -2.04 4.10 -7.34
CA LEU A 35 -1.08 4.99 -6.67
C LEU A 35 -0.60 6.12 -7.61
N THR A 36 -0.36 5.82 -8.88
CA THR A 36 0.05 6.81 -9.90
C THR A 36 -1.02 7.89 -10.13
N LYS A 37 -2.30 7.56 -9.92
CA LYS A 37 -3.43 8.50 -9.97
C LYS A 37 -3.53 9.41 -8.74
N LYS A 38 -2.71 9.17 -7.71
CA LYS A 38 -2.69 9.92 -6.45
C LYS A 38 -4.04 9.91 -5.72
N THR A 39 -4.79 8.84 -5.87
CA THR A 39 -6.07 8.60 -5.20
C THR A 39 -5.93 7.44 -4.22
N ASP A 40 -6.80 7.40 -3.20
CA ASP A 40 -6.96 6.26 -2.29
C ASP A 40 -5.66 5.82 -1.59
N PHE A 41 -4.76 6.76 -1.29
CA PHE A 41 -3.43 6.49 -0.71
C PHE A 41 -3.46 5.52 0.47
N GLU A 42 -4.31 5.81 1.47
CA GLU A 42 -4.46 4.98 2.68
C GLU A 42 -4.95 3.57 2.36
N LEU A 43 -5.91 3.46 1.43
CA LEU A 43 -6.48 2.17 1.04
C LEU A 43 -5.44 1.30 0.34
N ILE A 44 -4.71 1.88 -0.61
CA ILE A 44 -3.67 1.18 -1.37
C ILE A 44 -2.55 0.69 -0.44
N HIS A 45 -2.09 1.54 0.48
CA HIS A 45 -1.06 1.16 1.45
C HIS A 45 -1.57 0.12 2.45
N SER A 46 -2.83 0.18 2.86
CA SER A 46 -3.45 -0.83 3.73
C SER A 46 -3.53 -2.20 3.04
N TYR A 47 -3.90 -2.22 1.76
CA TYR A 47 -3.96 -3.44 0.96
C TYR A 47 -2.56 -4.01 0.69
N LEU A 48 -1.60 -3.16 0.35
CA LEU A 48 -0.20 -3.56 0.15
C LEU A 48 0.40 -4.14 1.44
N ALA A 49 0.16 -3.50 2.59
CA ALA A 49 0.62 -3.99 3.88
C ALA A 49 0.04 -5.38 4.20
N LEU A 50 -1.27 -5.57 3.99
CA LEU A 50 -1.91 -6.87 4.21
C LEU A 50 -1.39 -7.94 3.25
N PHE A 51 -1.21 -7.59 1.97
CA PHE A 51 -0.61 -8.49 0.97
C PHE A 51 0.78 -8.97 1.42
N LEU A 52 1.65 -8.06 1.86
CA LEU A 52 3.00 -8.40 2.31
C LEU A 52 2.95 -9.26 3.58
N GLN A 53 2.09 -8.94 4.55
CA GLN A 53 1.94 -9.74 5.76
C GLN A 53 1.55 -11.21 5.47
N ILE A 54 0.75 -11.46 4.44
CA ILE A 54 0.27 -12.80 4.11
C ILE A 54 1.23 -13.53 3.16
N HIS A 55 1.76 -12.84 2.15
CA HIS A 55 2.37 -13.47 0.99
C HIS A 55 3.88 -13.25 0.85
N PHE A 56 4.56 -12.54 1.76
CA PHE A 56 5.98 -12.17 1.56
C PHE A 56 6.89 -13.38 1.28
N GLU A 57 6.74 -14.48 2.01
CA GLU A 57 7.59 -15.68 1.84
C GLU A 57 7.45 -16.30 0.45
N ILE A 58 6.24 -16.23 -0.10
CA ILE A 58 5.89 -16.87 -1.37
C ILE A 58 6.23 -15.92 -2.52
N ALA A 59 6.00 -14.62 -2.34
CA ALA A 59 6.25 -13.57 -3.33
C ALA A 59 7.72 -13.56 -3.81
N VAL A 60 8.68 -13.82 -2.92
CA VAL A 60 10.12 -13.88 -3.26
C VAL A 60 10.43 -14.95 -4.32
N ASN A 61 9.62 -16.01 -4.42
CA ASN A 61 9.83 -17.07 -5.40
C ASN A 61 9.32 -16.70 -6.81
N TYR A 62 8.64 -15.57 -6.96
CA TYR A 62 8.03 -15.14 -8.22
C TYR A 62 8.67 -13.83 -8.69
N PRO A 63 9.62 -13.87 -9.64
CA PRO A 63 10.35 -12.68 -10.11
C PRO A 63 9.44 -11.57 -10.63
N ALA A 64 8.35 -11.90 -11.34
CA ALA A 64 7.40 -10.92 -11.87
C ALA A 64 6.65 -10.15 -10.76
N VAL A 65 6.34 -10.82 -9.63
CA VAL A 65 5.72 -10.18 -8.46
C VAL A 65 6.73 -9.24 -7.79
N MET A 66 7.99 -9.68 -7.66
CA MET A 66 9.06 -8.87 -7.08
C MET A 66 9.37 -7.62 -7.90
N GLU A 67 9.36 -7.70 -9.23
CA GLU A 67 9.56 -6.54 -10.10
C GLU A 67 8.53 -5.44 -9.82
N VAL A 68 7.25 -5.80 -9.69
CA VAL A 68 6.18 -4.84 -9.36
C VAL A 68 6.34 -4.30 -7.93
N LEU A 69 6.76 -5.12 -6.97
CA LEU A 69 7.04 -4.66 -5.60
C LEU A 69 8.21 -3.67 -5.55
N GLU A 70 9.25 -3.86 -6.36
CA GLU A 70 10.35 -2.92 -6.47
C GLU A 70 9.89 -1.57 -7.05
N GLU A 71 8.97 -1.58 -8.01
CA GLU A 71 8.37 -0.34 -8.53
C GLU A 71 7.53 0.38 -7.48
N LEU A 72 6.67 -0.35 -6.77
CA LEU A 72 5.89 0.19 -5.66
C LEU A 72 6.77 0.75 -4.53
N SER A 73 7.93 0.15 -4.27
CA SER A 73 8.87 0.63 -3.24
C SER A 73 9.48 2.00 -3.54
N LYS A 74 9.47 2.43 -4.81
CA LYS A 74 9.99 3.73 -5.24
C LYS A 74 8.98 4.86 -5.03
N ASP A 75 7.75 4.56 -4.62
CA ASP A 75 6.76 5.60 -4.33
C ASP A 75 7.23 6.50 -3.20
N LYS A 76 7.21 7.81 -3.45
CA LYS A 76 7.56 8.86 -2.48
C LYS A 76 6.34 9.66 -2.04
N SER A 77 5.13 9.14 -2.28
CA SER A 77 3.90 9.85 -1.93
C SER A 77 3.78 10.03 -0.42
N TRP A 78 4.30 9.07 0.37
CA TRP A 78 4.38 9.20 1.82
C TRP A 78 5.24 10.39 2.26
N ASP A 79 6.45 10.56 1.70
CA ASP A 79 7.36 11.65 2.08
C ASP A 79 6.66 13.01 1.96
N ARG A 80 5.98 13.23 0.83
CA ARG A 80 5.22 14.46 0.58
C ARG A 80 4.06 14.65 1.57
N ILE A 81 3.29 13.61 1.84
CA ILE A 81 2.16 13.67 2.78
C ILE A 81 2.68 13.98 4.19
N GLN A 82 3.75 13.30 4.60
CA GLN A 82 4.39 13.48 5.90
C GLN A 82 4.93 14.91 6.07
N GLU A 83 5.60 15.47 5.06
CA GLU A 83 6.06 16.86 5.07
C GLU A 83 4.90 17.85 5.26
N MET A 84 3.81 17.66 4.53
CA MET A 84 2.62 18.53 4.66
C MET A 84 2.00 18.43 6.05
N ILE A 85 1.79 17.22 6.56
CA ILE A 85 1.23 16.99 7.90
C ILE A 85 2.13 17.64 8.95
N ASN A 86 3.44 17.41 8.89
CA ASN A 86 4.40 17.99 9.83
C ASN A 86 4.38 19.52 9.79
N TYR A 87 4.33 20.12 8.59
CA TYR A 87 4.23 21.56 8.45
C TYR A 87 2.99 22.13 9.15
N TYR A 88 1.81 21.56 8.87
CA TYR A 88 0.56 22.03 9.48
C TYR A 88 0.53 21.82 10.99
N LEU A 89 1.07 20.70 11.49
CA LEU A 89 1.18 20.44 12.92
C LEU A 89 2.09 21.47 13.60
N CYS A 90 3.28 21.73 13.04
CA CYS A 90 4.22 22.72 13.56
C CYS A 90 3.61 24.13 13.58
N ALA A 91 3.00 24.57 12.48
CA ALA A 91 2.36 25.88 12.39
C ALA A 91 1.20 26.01 13.39
N SER A 92 0.35 24.99 13.51
CA SER A 92 -0.77 24.97 14.46
C SER A 92 -0.30 25.03 15.92
N ASN A 93 0.75 24.27 16.26
CA ASN A 93 1.34 24.29 17.59
C ASN A 93 1.97 25.64 17.92
N TYR A 94 2.65 26.28 16.95
CA TYR A 94 3.22 27.61 17.11
C TYR A 94 2.13 28.65 17.38
N ILE A 95 1.05 28.67 16.58
CA ILE A 95 -0.06 29.61 16.78
C ILE A 95 -0.71 29.39 18.13
N ARG A 96 -0.95 28.13 18.52
CA ARG A 96 -1.53 27.80 19.84
C ARG A 96 -0.64 28.29 20.99
N GLY A 97 0.68 28.17 20.86
CA GLY A 97 1.63 28.63 21.87
C GLY A 97 1.84 30.14 21.90
N ALA A 98 1.47 30.88 20.84
CA ALA A 98 1.59 32.34 20.76
C ALA A 98 0.30 33.09 21.16
N VAL A 99 -0.85 32.41 21.14
CA VAL A 99 -2.17 32.96 21.52
C VAL A 99 -2.48 32.74 23.01
N ILE A 100 -1.70 31.91 23.71
CA ILE A 100 -1.68 31.75 25.17
C ILE A 100 -0.53 32.57 25.74
#